data_AF-A0AAV6LKA9-F1
#
_entry.id   AF-A0AAV6LKA9-F1
#
_cell.length_a   1.000
_cell.length_b   1.000
_cell.length_c   1.000
_cell.angle_alpha   90.00
_cell.angle_beta   90.00
_cell.angle_gamma   90.00
#
_symmetry.space_group_name_H-M   'P 1'
#
loop_
_entity.id
_entity.type
_entity.pdbx_description
1 polymer ?
#
loop_
_entity_poly.entity_id
_entity_poly.type
_entity_poly.pdbx_seq_one_letter_code
_entity_poly.pdbx_strand_id
1 'polypeptide(L)' 'MKRDTFVKVKSFGKLKNLEVNKNGSRNPSFKNDVFFRKGEVGDWRNHLTPQMVERLDQITNEKLPGLF' A
#
# COMPACT_ATOMS: atom_id res chain seq x y z
N MET A 1 -16.53 -21.67 0.83
CA MET A 1 -16.90 -21.37 2.23
C MET A 1 -15.72 -20.96 3.14
N LYS A 2 -14.62 -21.74 3.27
CA LYS A 2 -13.48 -21.37 4.17
C LYS A 2 -12.51 -20.30 3.62
N ARG A 3 -12.30 -20.21 2.30
CA ARG A 3 -11.39 -19.21 1.70
C ARG A 3 -12.00 -17.82 1.61
N ASP A 4 -13.27 -17.74 1.22
CA ASP A 4 -13.99 -16.48 1.03
C ASP A 4 -14.11 -15.69 2.34
N THR A 5 -14.34 -16.40 3.44
CA THR A 5 -14.35 -15.83 4.80
C THR A 5 -12.97 -15.37 5.25
N PHE A 6 -11.91 -16.13 4.95
CA PHE A 6 -10.54 -15.74 5.26
C PHE A 6 -10.13 -14.46 4.50
N VAL A 7 -10.37 -14.42 3.19
CA VAL A 7 -10.09 -13.24 2.35
C VAL A 7 -10.87 -12.03 2.85
N LYS A 8 -12.15 -12.20 3.22
CA LYS A 8 -12.97 -11.11 3.77
C LYS A 8 -12.41 -10.55 5.07
N VAL A 9 -12.02 -11.40 6.02
CA VAL A 9 -11.48 -10.97 7.33
C VAL A 9 -10.09 -10.34 7.19
N LYS A 10 -9.29 -10.77 6.22
CA LYS A 10 -7.93 -10.26 5.96
C LYS A 10 -7.87 -9.16 4.90
N SER A 11 -9.01 -8.74 4.36
CA SER A 11 -9.05 -7.67 3.35
C SER A 11 -8.51 -6.35 3.90
N PHE A 12 -7.82 -5.59 3.06
CA PHE A 12 -7.26 -4.29 3.42
C PHE A 12 -8.32 -3.35 4.03
N GLY A 13 -9.49 -3.28 3.38
CA GLY A 13 -10.61 -2.48 3.87
C GLY A 13 -11.09 -2.91 5.26
N LYS A 14 -11.15 -4.22 5.56
CA LYS A 14 -11.52 -4.68 6.90
C LYS A 14 -10.48 -4.31 7.94
N LEU A 15 -9.20 -4.53 7.66
CA LEU A 15 -8.10 -4.23 8.57
C LEU A 15 -7.98 -2.73 8.85
N LYS A 16 -8.05 -1.89 7.80
CA LYS A 16 -8.03 -0.43 7.91
C LYS A 16 -9.15 0.12 8.80
N ASN A 17 -10.31 -0.56 8.82
CA ASN A 17 -11.47 -0.12 9.57
C ASN A 17 -11.60 -0.72 10.99
N LEU A 18 -10.63 -1.50 11.46
CA LEU A 18 -10.61 -1.95 12.85
C LEU A 18 -10.32 -0.76 13.79
N GLU A 19 -10.98 -0.75 14.94
CA GLU A 19 -10.86 0.34 15.93
C GLU A 19 -9.41 0.60 16.33
N VAL A 20 -8.67 -0.48 16.59
CA VAL A 20 -7.23 -0.43 16.94
C VAL A 20 -6.36 0.21 15.85
N ASN A 21 -6.79 0.14 14.58
CA ASN A 21 -6.04 0.69 13.45
C ASN A 21 -6.49 2.10 13.08
N LYS A 22 -7.71 2.52 13.43
CA LYS A 22 -8.18 3.89 13.22
C LYS A 22 -7.77 4.83 14.35
N ASN A 23 -7.91 4.37 15.59
CA ASN A 23 -7.83 5.22 16.77
C ASN A 23 -6.74 4.80 17.75
N GLY A 24 -6.17 3.61 17.59
CA GLY A 24 -5.04 3.16 18.41
C GLY A 24 -3.76 3.92 18.10
N SER A 25 -2.80 3.86 19.02
CA SER A 25 -1.46 4.43 18.87
C SER A 25 -0.45 3.45 19.44
N ARG A 26 0.27 2.73 18.57
CA ARG A 26 1.39 1.87 19.01
C ARG A 26 2.65 2.66 19.23
N ASN A 27 2.86 3.71 18.43
CA ASN A 27 3.94 4.66 18.59
C ASN A 27 3.37 5.93 19.24
N PRO A 28 4.01 6.52 20.26
CA PRO A 28 3.57 7.79 20.83
C PRO A 28 3.51 8.94 19.81
N SER A 29 4.35 8.90 18.78
CA SER A 29 4.47 9.96 17.78
C SER A 29 3.41 9.88 16.67
N PHE A 30 2.78 8.72 16.45
CA PHE A 30 1.85 8.53 15.35
C PHE A 30 0.72 7.56 15.71
N LYS A 31 -0.51 7.95 15.37
CA LYS A 31 -1.68 7.07 15.38
C LYS A 31 -1.50 5.92 14.38
N ASN A 32 -2.20 4.82 14.61
CA ASN A 32 -2.08 3.62 13.77
C ASN A 32 -2.68 3.79 12.37
N ASP A 33 -3.52 4.81 12.15
CA ASP A 33 -4.19 5.08 10.88
C ASP A 33 -3.21 5.40 9.75
N VAL A 34 -2.05 5.98 10.08
CA VAL A 34 -0.98 6.29 9.12
C VAL A 34 -0.45 5.06 8.39
N PHE A 35 -0.56 3.86 8.99
CA PHE A 35 -0.14 2.61 8.35
C PHE A 35 -1.14 2.13 7.29
N PHE A 36 -2.38 2.65 7.26
CA PHE A 36 -3.45 2.24 6.36
C PHE A 36 -3.94 3.38 5.45
N ARG A 37 -3.13 3.70 4.43
CA ARG A 37 -3.40 4.77 3.45
C ARG A 37 -4.47 4.39 2.41
N LYS A 38 -4.14 4.25 1.12
CA LYS A 38 -5.11 3.88 0.07
C LYS A 38 -5.21 2.39 -0.17
N GLY A 39 -4.06 1.68 -0.17
CA GLY A 39 -4.02 0.25 -0.48
C GLY A 39 -4.33 -0.07 -1.94
N GLU A 40 -4.02 0.86 -2.85
CA GLU A 40 -4.38 0.81 -4.26
C GLU A 40 -3.13 0.72 -5.14
N VAL A 41 -3.18 -0.12 -6.17
CA VAL A 41 -2.16 -0.19 -7.22
C VAL A 41 -2.27 1.04 -8.11
N GLY A 42 -1.13 1.65 -8.46
CA GLY A 42 -1.07 2.77 -9.41
C GLY A 42 -1.19 4.16 -8.79
N ASP A 43 -1.41 4.29 -7.48
CA ASP A 43 -1.53 5.60 -6.82
C ASP A 43 -0.26 6.46 -6.93
N TRP A 44 0.90 5.87 -7.24
CA TRP A 44 2.14 6.62 -7.52
C TRP A 44 1.95 7.68 -8.62
N ARG A 45 1.03 7.47 -9.56
CA ARG A 45 0.70 8.42 -10.64
C ARG A 45 0.17 9.75 -10.12
N ASN A 46 -0.39 9.77 -8.90
CA ASN A 46 -0.89 11.00 -8.27
C ASN A 46 0.22 11.81 -7.59
N HIS A 47 1.44 11.26 -7.45
CA HIS A 47 2.54 11.88 -6.69
C HIS A 47 3.81 12.09 -7.51
N LEU A 48 3.99 11.36 -8.61
CA LEU A 48 5.18 11.42 -9.45
C LEU A 48 4.91 12.16 -10.76
N THR A 49 5.86 13.01 -11.16
CA THR A 49 5.84 13.62 -12.50
C THR A 49 6.21 12.58 -13.57
N PRO A 50 5.79 12.76 -14.84
CA PRO A 50 6.16 11.84 -15.91
C PRO A 50 7.67 11.58 -16.02
N GLN A 51 8.51 12.60 -15.80
CA GLN A 51 9.96 12.47 -15.82
C GLN A 51 10.50 11.58 -14.68
N MET A 52 9.93 11.68 -13.48
CA MET A 52 10.33 10.83 -12.35
C MET A 52 9.99 9.35 -12.61
N VAL A 53 8.88 9.11 -13.32
CA VAL A 53 8.40 7.78 -13.68
C VAL A 53 9.33 7.16 -14.71
N GLU A 54 9.64 7.88 -15.78
CA GLU A 54 10.59 7.44 -16.81
C GLU A 54 11.95 7.07 -16.19
N ARG A 55 12.45 7.90 -15.26
CA ARG A 55 13.69 7.60 -14.54
C ARG A 55 13.60 6.32 -13.71
N LEU A 56 12.48 6.05 -13.05
CA LEU A 56 12.28 4.82 -12.28
C LEU A 56 12.18 3.59 -13.19
N ASP A 57 11.55 3.72 -14.35
CA ASP A 57 11.45 2.65 -15.35
C ASP A 57 12.84 2.30 -15.89
N GLN A 58 13.68 3.30 -16.20
CA GLN A 58 15.07 3.09 -16.60
C GLN A 58 15.88 2.35 -15.54
N ILE A 59 15.84 2.81 -14.28
CA ILE A 59 16.54 2.15 -13.16
C ILE A 59 16.06 0.70 -13.01
N THR A 60 14.75 0.48 -13.14
CA THR A 60 14.15 -0.86 -13.02
C THR A 60 14.67 -1.79 -14.11
N ASN A 61 14.67 -1.34 -15.36
CA ASN A 61 15.20 -2.13 -16.50
C ASN A 61 16.69 -2.44 -16.35
N GLU A 62 17.48 -1.50 -15.84
CA GLU A 62 18.92 -1.71 -15.61
C GLU A 62 19.20 -2.68 -14.46
N LYS A 63 18.46 -2.59 -13.36
CA LYS A 63 18.74 -3.36 -12.13
C LYS A 63 18.02 -4.70 -12.07
N LEU A 64 16.91 -4.86 -12.79
CA LEU A 64 16.09 -6.06 -12.80
C LEU A 64 15.92 -6.55 -14.26
N PRO A 65 17.01 -6.98 -14.92
CA PRO A 65 16.94 -7.44 -16.31
C PRO A 65 16.03 -8.68 -16.41
N GLY A 66 15.13 -8.69 -17.40
CA GLY A 66 14.20 -9.80 -17.67
C GLY A 66 12.93 -9.82 -16.82
N LEU A 67 12.68 -8.80 -16.00
CA LEU A 67 11.40 -8.63 -15.30
C LEU A 67 10.27 -8.16 -16.25
N PHE A 68 10.65 -7.60 -17.39
CA PHE A 68 9.79 -7.11 -18.46
C PHE A 68 10.36 -7.51 -19.82
#